data_AF-A0A6N6JVK5-F1
#
_entry.id   AF-A0A6N6JVK5-F1
#
_cell.length_a   1.000
_cell.length_b   1.000
_cell.length_c   1.000
_cell.angle_alpha   90.00
_cell.angle_beta   90.00
_cell.angle_gamma   90.00
#
_symmetry.space_group_name_H-M   'P 1'
#
loop_
_entity.id
_entity.type
_entity.pdbx_description
1 polymer ?
#
loop_
_entity_poly.entity_id
_entity_poly.type
_entity_poly.pdbx_seq_one_letter_code
_entity_poly.pdbx_strand_id
1 'polypeptide(L)'
;MVAKKKGFTLIELLIVVVIVGILALAAIPLISSNTEEARSSEARAALGALKDRARVVYQRTPNASVTTVAGLGISTQELTGTYFTSTSYTVSLASGAFTGTCAGVYSAAPNDLTVTANMVSGSASFNR
;
A
#
# COMPACT_ATOMS: atom_id res chain seq x y z
N MET A 1 -5.81 20.93 -67.31
CA MET A 1 -6.63 20.00 -66.49
C MET A 1 -6.62 20.49 -65.05
N VAL A 2 -7.74 21.03 -64.56
CA VAL A 2 -7.85 21.48 -63.16
C VAL A 2 -8.32 20.30 -62.31
N ALA A 3 -7.49 19.87 -61.37
CA ALA A 3 -7.83 18.82 -60.42
C ALA A 3 -8.96 19.32 -59.48
N LYS A 4 -10.08 18.60 -59.45
CA LYS A 4 -11.20 18.89 -58.56
C LYS A 4 -10.76 18.62 -57.11
N LYS A 5 -10.46 19.66 -56.34
CA LYS A 5 -10.16 19.54 -54.91
C LYS A 5 -11.41 18.99 -54.21
N LYS A 6 -11.35 17.74 -53.74
CA LYS A 6 -12.38 17.19 -52.83
C LYS A 6 -12.22 17.88 -51.48
N GLY A 7 -13.16 18.75 -51.16
CA GLY A 7 -13.29 19.34 -49.82
C GLY A 7 -13.87 18.32 -48.84
N PHE A 8 -13.44 18.40 -47.58
CA PHE A 8 -13.99 17.64 -46.47
C PHE A 8 -15.44 18.07 -46.24
N THR A 9 -16.36 17.12 -46.04
CA THR A 9 -17.76 17.45 -45.75
C THR A 9 -17.93 17.81 -44.27
N LEU A 10 -18.86 18.71 -43.97
CA LEU A 10 -19.18 19.08 -42.58
C LEU A 10 -19.70 17.89 -41.77
N ILE A 11 -20.35 16.93 -42.42
CA ILE A 11 -20.84 15.72 -41.77
C ILE A 11 -19.70 14.76 -41.40
N GLU A 12 -18.65 14.65 -42.24
CA GLU A 12 -17.46 13.89 -41.90
C GLU A 12 -16.76 14.47 -40.67
N LEU A 13 -16.69 15.80 -40.58
CA LEU A 13 -16.08 16.45 -39.42
C LEU A 13 -16.94 16.28 -38.15
N LEU A 14 -18.27 16.34 -38.27
CA LEU A 14 -19.20 16.14 -37.16
C LEU A 14 -19.07 14.73 -36.55
N ILE A 15 -19.03 13.70 -37.40
CA ILE A 15 -18.89 12.31 -36.93
C ILE A 15 -17.54 12.11 -36.22
N VAL A 16 -16.47 12.70 -36.73
CA VAL A 16 -15.14 12.60 -36.10
C VAL A 16 -15.14 13.22 -34.71
N VAL A 17 -15.73 14.41 -34.53
CA VAL A 17 -15.79 15.07 -33.21
C VAL A 17 -16.65 14.26 -32.23
N VAL A 18 -17.75 13.67 -32.69
CA VAL A 18 -18.58 12.79 -31.87
C VAL A 18 -17.83 11.54 -31.41
N ILE A 19 -17.11 10.87 -32.32
CA ILE A 19 -16.32 9.68 -31.98
C ILE A 19 -15.18 10.02 -31.02
N VAL A 20 -14.44 11.11 -31.27
CA VAL A 20 -13.36 11.57 -30.37
C VAL A 20 -13.92 11.93 -28.99
N GLY A 21 -15.11 12.54 -28.92
CA GLY A 21 -15.79 12.84 -27.65
C GLY A 21 -16.13 11.60 -26.84
N ILE A 22 -16.63 10.53 -27.48
CA ILE A 22 -16.94 9.25 -26.82
C ILE A 22 -15.66 8.56 -26.33
N LEU A 23 -14.63 8.50 -27.17
CA LEU A 23 -13.35 7.86 -26.83
C LEU A 23 -12.62 8.59 -25.69
N ALA A 24 -12.67 9.93 -25.65
CA ALA A 24 -12.06 10.72 -24.59
C ALA A 24 -12.70 10.45 -23.22
N LEU A 25 -14.01 10.22 -23.18
CA LEU A 25 -14.74 9.89 -21.95
C LEU A 25 -14.46 8.45 -21.49
N ALA A 26 -14.31 7.51 -22.42
CA ALA A 26 -14.09 6.09 -22.11
C ALA A 26 -12.63 5.74 -21.74
N ALA A 27 -11.67 6.63 -22.02
CA ALA A 27 -10.24 6.37 -21.83
C ALA A 27 -9.73 6.47 -20.38
N ILE A 28 -10.61 6.73 -19.39
CA ILE A 28 -10.24 6.73 -17.98
C ILE A 28 -10.72 5.44 -17.32
N PRO A 29 -9.92 4.35 -17.37
CA PRO A 29 -10.05 3.37 -16.29
C PRO A 29 -8.71 2.78 -15.80
N LEU A 30 -8.50 2.90 -14.49
CA LEU A 30 -8.05 1.82 -13.59
C LEU A 30 -6.55 1.44 -13.60
N ILE A 31 -5.65 2.35 -13.19
CA ILE A 31 -4.26 2.00 -12.81
C ILE A 31 -4.09 1.85 -11.27
N SER A 32 -5.08 2.26 -10.47
CA SER A 32 -4.92 2.37 -9.01
C SER A 32 -4.77 1.03 -8.27
N SER A 33 -5.47 -0.03 -8.70
CA SER A 33 -5.54 -1.31 -7.96
C SER A 33 -4.19 -2.03 -7.85
N ASN A 34 -3.41 -2.08 -8.94
CA ASN A 34 -2.13 -2.81 -8.95
C ASN A 34 -1.09 -2.18 -8.02
N THR A 35 -1.14 -0.85 -7.86
CA THR A 35 -0.23 -0.13 -6.96
C THR A 35 -0.61 -0.29 -5.49
N GLU A 36 -1.90 -0.40 -5.18
CA GLU A 36 -2.38 -0.70 -3.84
C GLU A 36 -2.02 -2.12 -3.40
N GLU A 37 -2.14 -3.09 -4.32
CA GLU A 37 -1.71 -4.47 -4.03
C GLU A 37 -0.20 -4.54 -3.77
N ALA A 38 0.62 -3.87 -4.59
CA ALA A 38 2.07 -3.81 -4.40
C ALA A 38 2.45 -3.17 -3.04
N ARG A 39 1.82 -2.04 -2.70
CA ARG A 39 1.97 -1.39 -1.39
C ARG A 39 1.55 -2.31 -0.24
N SER A 40 0.41 -2.98 -0.36
CA SER A 40 -0.06 -3.89 0.68
C SER A 40 0.85 -5.10 0.88
N SER A 41 1.43 -5.62 -0.19
CA SER A 41 2.39 -6.72 -0.13
C SER A 41 3.68 -6.31 0.56
N GLU A 42 4.22 -5.14 0.23
CA GLU A 42 5.42 -4.58 0.89
C GLU A 42 5.16 -4.34 2.39
N ALA A 43 4.02 -3.71 2.72
CA ALA A 43 3.63 -3.47 4.10
C ALA A 43 3.46 -4.78 4.89
N ARG A 44 2.81 -5.79 4.32
CA ARG A 44 2.65 -7.12 4.96
C ARG A 44 3.99 -7.81 5.22
N ALA A 45 4.92 -7.75 4.26
CA ALA A 45 6.24 -8.33 4.43
C ALA A 45 7.02 -7.65 5.57
N ALA A 46 7.04 -6.32 5.60
CA ALA A 46 7.69 -5.55 6.66
C ALA A 46 7.04 -5.79 8.04
N LEU A 47 5.72 -5.77 8.12
CA LEU A 47 4.96 -6.06 9.35
C LEU A 47 5.17 -7.51 9.83
N GLY A 48 5.33 -8.46 8.90
CA GLY A 48 5.69 -9.84 9.20
C GLY A 48 7.07 -9.94 9.87
N ALA A 49 8.08 -9.26 9.31
CA ALA A 49 9.42 -9.21 9.91
C ALA A 49 9.40 -8.55 11.30
N LEU A 50 8.66 -7.45 11.46
CA LEU A 50 8.48 -6.77 12.75
C LEU A 50 7.85 -7.70 13.80
N LYS A 51 6.80 -8.43 13.42
CA LYS A 51 6.14 -9.42 14.28
C LYS A 51 7.11 -10.52 14.71
N ASP A 52 7.92 -11.04 13.79
CA ASP A 52 8.88 -12.09 14.12
C ASP A 52 9.98 -11.58 15.06
N ARG A 53 10.47 -10.35 14.89
CA ARG A 53 11.40 -9.74 15.84
C ARG A 53 10.76 -9.50 17.21
N ALA A 54 9.51 -9.04 17.24
CA ALA A 54 8.75 -8.88 18.49
C ALA A 54 8.57 -10.22 19.22
N ARG A 55 8.37 -11.33 18.49
CA ARG A 55 8.33 -12.68 19.07
C ARG A 55 9.67 -13.05 19.71
N VAL A 56 10.79 -12.79 19.04
CA VAL A 56 12.13 -13.05 19.60
C VAL A 56 12.37 -12.23 20.87
N VAL A 57 11.98 -10.94 20.86
CA VAL A 57 12.08 -10.08 22.05
C VAL A 57 11.24 -10.61 23.20
N TYR A 58 10.00 -11.03 22.93
CA TYR A 58 9.10 -11.59 23.93
C TYR A 58 9.65 -12.91 24.53
N GLN A 59 10.24 -13.77 23.71
CA GLN A 59 10.87 -15.02 24.18
C GLN A 59 12.11 -14.76 25.05
N ARG A 60 12.89 -13.73 24.71
CA ARG A 60 14.07 -13.35 25.50
C ARG A 60 13.70 -12.66 26.81
N THR A 61 12.66 -11.84 26.79
CA THR A 61 12.22 -11.03 27.92
C THR A 61 10.70 -11.04 27.97
N PRO A 62 10.10 -12.02 28.67
CA PRO A 62 8.66 -12.05 28.85
C PRO A 62 8.20 -10.77 29.53
N ASN A 63 7.14 -10.15 28.99
CA ASN A 63 6.60 -8.84 29.40
C ASN A 63 7.46 -7.62 29.04
N ALA A 64 8.39 -7.73 28.08
CA ALA A 64 9.04 -6.57 27.51
C ALA A 64 8.03 -5.59 26.90
N SER A 65 8.22 -4.31 27.20
CA SER A 65 7.49 -3.21 26.58
C SER A 65 8.37 -2.55 25.54
N VAL A 66 7.99 -2.61 24.27
CA VAL A 66 8.73 -2.00 23.15
C VAL A 66 7.79 -1.14 22.34
N THR A 67 8.07 0.16 22.23
CA THR A 67 7.25 1.13 21.49
C THR A 67 7.94 1.69 20.25
N THR A 68 9.16 1.23 19.96
CA THR A 68 9.97 1.72 18.85
C THR A 68 10.51 0.56 18.02
N VAL A 69 10.64 0.79 16.71
CA VAL A 69 11.21 -0.20 15.77
C VAL A 69 12.66 -0.55 16.17
N ALA A 70 13.43 0.44 16.63
CA ALA A 70 14.79 0.23 17.14
C ALA A 70 14.81 -0.68 18.39
N GLY A 71 13.79 -0.60 19.26
CA GLY A 71 13.67 -1.49 20.43
C GLY A 71 13.41 -2.95 20.07
N LEU A 72 13.00 -3.24 18.83
CA LEU A 72 12.89 -4.60 18.28
C LEU A 72 14.23 -5.10 17.68
N GLY A 73 15.28 -4.28 17.74
CA GLY A 73 16.59 -4.61 17.17
C GLY A 73 16.64 -4.49 15.65
N ILE A 74 15.69 -3.77 15.04
CA ILE A 74 15.68 -3.53 13.60
C ILE A 74 16.19 -2.12 13.31
N SER A 75 17.15 -2.02 12.39
CA SER A 75 17.63 -0.72 11.93
C SER A 75 16.60 -0.06 11.00
N THR A 76 16.49 1.25 11.03
CA THR A 76 15.53 2.01 10.21
C THR A 76 15.74 1.83 8.70
N GLN A 77 16.95 1.45 8.27
CA GLN A 77 17.25 1.13 6.87
C GLN A 77 16.60 -0.18 6.41
N GLU A 78 16.38 -1.14 7.31
CA GLU A 78 15.78 -2.44 6.98
C GLU A 78 14.28 -2.33 6.66
N LEU A 79 13.63 -1.25 7.11
CA LEU A 79 12.22 -0.94 6.81
C LEU A 79 12.06 0.08 5.69
N THR A 80 13.16 0.53 5.07
CA THR A 80 13.09 1.47 3.95
C THR A 80 12.92 0.69 2.66
N GLY A 81 11.70 0.75 2.12
CA GLY A 81 11.31 0.06 0.89
C GLY A 81 11.03 1.03 -0.27
N THR A 82 10.30 0.56 -1.27
CA THR A 82 9.95 1.36 -2.46
C THR A 82 8.82 2.34 -2.15
N TYR A 83 7.89 1.94 -1.28
CA TYR A 83 6.70 2.73 -0.97
C TYR A 83 6.68 3.27 0.46
N PHE A 84 7.39 2.64 1.39
CA PHE A 84 7.39 3.02 2.80
C PHE A 84 8.79 3.30 3.33
N THR A 85 8.85 4.15 4.34
CA THR A 85 10.08 4.44 5.08
C THR A 85 9.90 4.02 6.53
N SER A 86 10.99 4.00 7.30
CA SER A 86 10.91 3.65 8.73
C SER A 86 9.92 4.49 9.53
N THR A 87 9.61 5.71 9.10
CA THR A 87 8.64 6.61 9.78
C THR A 87 7.19 6.20 9.52
N SER A 88 6.94 5.44 8.44
CA SER A 88 5.62 4.91 8.09
C SER A 88 5.16 3.78 9.02
N TYR A 89 6.08 3.24 9.84
CA TYR A 89 5.81 2.11 10.73
C TYR A 89 5.77 2.54 12.19
N THR A 90 4.67 2.20 12.87
CA THR A 90 4.57 2.30 14.34
C THR A 90 4.44 0.91 14.93
N VAL A 91 5.08 0.67 16.08
CA VAL A 91 5.07 -0.63 16.74
C VAL A 91 4.81 -0.46 18.23
N SER A 92 4.10 -1.42 18.81
CA SER A 92 3.90 -1.54 20.25
C SER A 92 3.89 -3.02 20.62
N LEU A 93 4.74 -3.41 21.55
CA LEU A 93 4.73 -4.69 22.23
C LEU A 93 4.48 -4.38 23.70
N ALA A 94 3.42 -4.94 24.27
CA ALA A 94 3.13 -4.82 25.70
C ALA A 94 2.42 -6.08 26.17
N SER A 95 2.87 -6.65 27.30
CA SER A 95 2.21 -7.79 27.96
C SER A 95 1.89 -8.97 27.02
N GLY A 96 2.75 -9.23 26.04
CA GLY A 96 2.56 -10.32 25.06
C GLY A 96 1.63 -10.01 23.89
N ALA A 97 1.05 -8.80 23.81
CA ALA A 97 0.35 -8.30 22.65
C ALA A 97 1.29 -7.41 21.82
N PHE A 98 1.44 -7.73 20.54
CA PHE A 98 2.16 -6.92 19.56
C PHE A 98 1.16 -6.29 18.61
N THR A 99 1.30 -4.99 18.38
CA THR A 99 0.64 -4.25 17.32
C THR A 99 1.69 -3.55 16.47
N GLY A 100 1.64 -3.76 15.16
CA GLY A 100 2.46 -3.04 14.19
C GLY A 100 1.55 -2.40 13.14
N THR A 101 1.74 -1.12 12.86
CA THR A 101 0.94 -0.39 11.88
C THR A 101 1.84 0.18 10.80
N CYS A 102 1.47 -0.01 9.55
CA CYS A 102 2.03 0.69 8.40
C CYS A 102 1.01 1.71 7.90
N ALA A 103 1.37 2.99 7.89
CA ALA A 103 0.48 4.07 7.50
C ALA A 103 0.49 4.31 5.98
N GLY A 104 -0.68 4.62 5.41
CA GLY A 104 -0.82 5.06 4.01
C GLY A 104 -0.69 3.94 2.97
N VAL A 105 -1.07 2.72 3.32
CA VAL A 105 -1.04 1.54 2.44
C VAL A 105 -2.11 1.60 1.35
N TYR A 106 -3.32 2.02 1.71
CA TYR A 106 -4.48 2.11 0.82
C TYR A 106 -4.85 3.55 0.53
N SER A 107 -5.46 3.80 -0.64
CA SER A 107 -5.87 5.16 -1.04
C SER A 107 -7.23 5.58 -0.45
N ALA A 108 -7.98 4.64 0.13
CA ALA A 108 -9.30 4.87 0.73
C ALA A 108 -9.32 4.46 2.20
N ALA A 109 -10.03 5.23 3.04
CA ALA A 109 -10.02 5.01 4.48
C ALA A 109 -10.76 3.71 4.88
N PRO A 110 -10.27 2.97 5.89
CA PRO A 110 -8.99 3.14 6.56
C PRO A 110 -7.80 2.84 5.64
N ASN A 111 -6.81 3.75 5.66
CA ASN A 111 -5.67 3.75 4.75
C ASN A 111 -4.52 2.87 5.25
N ASP A 112 -4.56 2.47 6.52
CA ASP A 112 -3.42 1.87 7.19
C ASP A 112 -3.58 0.36 7.22
N LEU A 113 -2.47 -0.36 7.32
CA LEU A 113 -2.48 -1.79 7.56
C LEU A 113 -1.90 -2.07 8.94
N THR A 114 -2.68 -2.76 9.75
CA THR A 114 -2.32 -3.13 11.13
C THR A 114 -2.13 -4.64 11.22
N VAL A 115 -1.08 -5.07 11.93
CA VAL A 115 -0.92 -6.45 12.38
C VAL A 115 -1.07 -6.48 13.89
N THR A 116 -1.95 -7.33 14.38
CA THR A 116 -2.10 -7.59 15.82
C THR A 116 -1.76 -9.05 16.05
N ALA A 117 -0.76 -9.30 16.88
CA ALA A 117 -0.32 -10.65 17.22
C ALA A 117 -0.29 -10.85 18.73
N ASN A 118 -0.86 -11.96 19.19
CA ASN A 118 -0.71 -12.43 20.55
C ASN A 118 0.47 -13.42 20.61
N MET A 119 1.53 -13.00 21.28
CA MET A 119 2.76 -13.78 21.43
C MET A 119 2.60 -14.95 22.41
N VAL A 120 1.56 -14.93 23.26
CA VAL A 120 1.21 -16.01 24.20
C VAL A 120 0.48 -17.14 23.48
N SER A 121 -0.57 -16.83 22.73
CA SER A 121 -1.38 -17.83 22.01
C SER A 121 -0.89 -18.13 20.60
N GLY A 122 0.06 -17.35 20.07
CA GLY A 122 0.59 -17.52 18.73
C GLY A 122 -0.31 -17.03 17.60
N SER A 123 -1.49 -16.49 17.90
CA SER A 123 -2.41 -15.96 16.89
C SER A 123 -1.95 -14.61 16.35
N ALA A 124 -2.14 -14.38 15.05
CA ALA A 124 -1.87 -13.10 14.41
C ALA A 124 -2.96 -12.81 13.37
N SER A 125 -3.40 -11.56 13.34
CA SER A 125 -4.39 -11.07 12.39
C SER A 125 -3.89 -9.80 11.73
N PHE A 126 -4.10 -9.68 10.43
CA PHE A 126 -3.90 -8.44 9.69
C PHE A 126 -5.26 -7.77 9.51
N ASN A 127 -5.34 -6.49 9.86
CA ASN A 127 -6.55 -5.70 9.71
C ASN A 127 -6.25 -4.40 8.96
N ARG A 128 -7.18 -4.01 8.09
CA ARG A 128 -7.20 -2.70 7.44
C ARG A 128 -7.97 -1.73 8.33
#